data_AF-A0A5Y1YFN3-F1
#
_entry.id   AF-A0A5Y1YFN3-F1
#
_cell.length_a   1.000
_cell.length_b   1.000
_cell.length_c   1.000
_cell.angle_alpha   90.00
_cell.angle_beta   90.00
_cell.angle_gamma   90.00
#
_symmetry.space_group_name_H-M   'P 1'
#
loop_
_entity.id
_entity.type
_entity.pdbx_description
1 polymer ?
#
loop_
_entity_poly.entity_id
_entity_poly.type
_entity_poly.pdbx_seq_one_letter_code
_entity_poly.pdbx_strand_id
1 'polypeptide(L)'
;MTMQDISCTGAPSHQRMEWHDINWAKCHREVRRLQTRIVKATKEGRYGKIRSLQHLLTHSFSGKALAVRRVTENQGRNTPGVDRTLWTTPEAKSQA
;
A
#
# COMPACT_ATOMS: atom_id res chain seq x y z
N MET A 1 -8.02 -17.65 16.39
CA MET A 1 -7.41 -16.44 15.81
C MET A 1 -8.08 -16.17 14.47
N THR A 2 -9.10 -15.31 14.43
CA THR A 2 -9.85 -15.03 13.21
C THR A 2 -9.00 -14.17 12.29
N MET A 3 -8.50 -14.77 11.19
CA MET A 3 -7.93 -13.98 10.09
C MET A 3 -9.06 -13.15 9.50
N GLN A 4 -9.12 -11.87 9.87
CA GLN A 4 -10.05 -10.93 9.25
C GLN A 4 -9.70 -10.85 7.77
N ASP A 5 -10.66 -11.22 6.93
CA ASP A 5 -10.50 -11.19 5.49
C ASP A 5 -10.62 -9.74 5.00
N ILE A 6 -9.54 -8.97 5.18
CA ILE A 6 -9.52 -7.53 4.96
C ILE A 6 -9.73 -7.22 3.48
N SER A 7 -10.65 -6.30 3.18
CA SER A 7 -10.84 -5.77 1.83
C SER A 7 -9.64 -4.90 1.46
N CYS A 8 -8.68 -5.51 0.78
CA CYS A 8 -7.41 -4.91 0.34
C CYS A 8 -7.57 -3.87 -0.80
N THR A 9 -8.77 -3.76 -1.37
CA THR A 9 -9.11 -2.99 -2.56
C THR A 9 -9.79 -1.65 -2.27
N GLY A 10 -10.02 -1.33 -0.99
CA GLY A 10 -10.71 -0.10 -0.54
C GLY A 10 -9.81 0.86 0.24
N ALA A 11 -10.41 1.96 0.70
CA ALA A 11 -9.76 2.88 1.62
C ALA A 11 -9.38 2.14 2.94
N PRO A 12 -8.27 2.51 3.60
CA PRO A 12 -7.93 1.96 4.90
C PRO A 12 -9.09 2.16 5.89
N SER A 13 -9.56 1.09 6.54
CA SER A 13 -10.45 1.24 7.69
C SER A 13 -9.67 1.83 8.86
N HIS A 14 -10.33 2.54 9.77
CA HIS A 14 -9.73 3.12 10.98
C HIS A 14 -9.32 2.05 12.04
N GLN A 15 -9.28 0.77 11.65
CA GLN A 15 -8.79 -0.29 12.53
C GLN A 15 -7.26 -0.29 12.53
N ARG A 16 -6.67 -0.13 13.71
CA ARG A 16 -5.23 -0.37 13.92
C ARG A 16 -4.93 -1.82 13.57
N MET A 17 -4.30 -2.04 12.43
CA MET A 17 -3.70 -3.32 12.09
C MET A 17 -2.28 -3.37 12.63
N GLU A 18 -1.91 -4.49 13.25
CA GLU A 18 -0.52 -4.75 13.56
C GLU A 18 0.26 -4.96 12.27
N TRP A 19 1.42 -4.30 12.17
CA TRP A 19 2.30 -4.36 10.99
C TRP A 19 2.64 -5.78 10.55
N HIS A 20 2.80 -6.69 11.53
CA HIS A 20 3.15 -8.08 11.30
C HIS A 20 1.98 -8.94 10.84
N ASP A 21 0.75 -8.52 11.10
CA ASP A 21 -0.47 -9.24 10.70
C ASP A 21 -0.91 -8.93 9.26
N ILE A 22 -0.25 -7.95 8.61
CA ILE A 22 -0.55 -7.58 7.24
C ILE A 22 -0.22 -8.74 6.31
N ASN A 23 -1.24 -9.24 5.60
CA ASN A 23 -1.03 -10.23 4.53
C ASN A 23 -0.38 -9.56 3.31
N TRP A 24 0.94 -9.55 3.29
CA TRP A 24 1.75 -8.93 2.24
C TRP A 24 1.51 -9.54 0.85
N ALA A 25 1.30 -10.86 0.77
CA ALA A 25 1.02 -11.55 -0.49
C ALA A 25 -0.29 -11.04 -1.12
N LYS A 26 -1.34 -10.85 -0.31
CA LYS A 26 -2.62 -10.27 -0.74
C LYS A 26 -2.43 -8.82 -1.21
N CYS A 27 -1.66 -8.01 -0.48
CA CYS A 27 -1.36 -6.62 -0.86
C CYS A 27 -0.65 -6.54 -2.23
N HIS A 28 0.39 -7.36 -2.43
CA HIS A 28 1.10 -7.43 -3.72
C HIS A 28 0.19 -7.85 -4.87
N ARG A 29 -0.69 -8.84 -4.64
CA ARG A 29 -1.64 -9.32 -5.65
C ARG A 29 -2.61 -8.21 -6.09
N GLU A 30 -3.16 -7.45 -5.16
CA GLU A 30 -4.08 -6.34 -5.51
C GLU A 30 -3.37 -5.20 -6.23
N VAL A 31 -2.18 -4.79 -5.77
CA VAL A 31 -1.41 -3.76 -6.46
C VAL A 31 -1.07 -4.19 -7.89
N ARG A 32 -0.62 -5.43 -8.08
CA ARG A 32 -0.33 -5.99 -9.42
C ARG A 32 -1.58 -6.02 -10.29
N ARG A 33 -2.74 -6.37 -9.74
CA ARG A 33 -4.03 -6.36 -10.44
C ARG A 33 -4.40 -4.94 -10.91
N LEU A 34 -4.26 -3.93 -10.05
CA LEU A 34 -4.54 -2.53 -10.41
C LEU A 34 -3.57 -2.01 -11.47
N GLN A 35 -2.27 -2.28 -11.32
CA GLN A 35 -1.26 -1.93 -12.32
C GLN A 35 -1.55 -2.58 -13.69
N THR A 36 -1.95 -3.86 -13.70
CA THR A 36 -2.33 -4.55 -14.95
C THR A 36 -3.55 -3.90 -15.60
N ARG A 37 -4.55 -3.49 -14.81
CA ARG A 37 -5.73 -2.77 -15.31
C ARG A 37 -5.37 -1.40 -15.88
N ILE A 38 -4.41 -0.69 -15.28
CA ILE A 38 -3.88 0.57 -15.80
C ILE A 38 -3.23 0.33 -17.16
N VAL A 39 -2.32 -0.64 -17.28
CA VAL A 39 -1.66 -0.98 -18.54
C VAL A 39 -2.68 -1.32 -19.63
N LYS A 40 -3.71 -2.10 -19.31
CA LYS A 40 -4.79 -2.41 -20.25
C LYS A 40 -5.57 -1.16 -20.68
N ALA A 41 -5.95 -0.28 -19.73
CA ALA A 41 -6.66 0.96 -20.04
C ALA A 41 -5.80 1.94 -20.86
N THR A 42 -4.48 1.96 -20.65
CA THR A 42 -3.53 2.73 -21.46
C THR A 42 -3.49 2.23 -22.89
N LYS A 43 -3.39 0.91 -23.11
CA LYS A 43 -3.44 0.32 -24.46
C LYS A 43 -4.75 0.64 -25.20
N GLU A 44 -5.86 0.74 -24.47
CA GLU A 44 -7.18 1.10 -25.01
C GLU A 44 -7.43 2.62 -25.13
N GLY A 45 -6.47 3.48 -24.76
CA GLY A 45 -6.62 4.95 -24.82
C GLY A 45 -7.65 5.55 -23.85
N ARG A 46 -8.05 4.82 -22.79
CA ARG A 46 -9.14 5.22 -21.89
C ARG A 46 -8.65 6.08 -20.72
N TYR A 47 -8.30 7.34 -21.00
CA TYR A 47 -7.69 8.25 -20.02
C TYR A 47 -8.49 8.48 -18.73
N GLY A 48 -9.82 8.55 -18.80
CA GLY A 48 -10.66 8.68 -17.59
C GLY A 48 -10.51 7.47 -16.66
N LYS A 49 -10.50 6.26 -17.23
CA LYS A 49 -10.31 5.01 -16.49
C LYS A 49 -8.90 4.90 -15.90
N ILE A 50 -7.88 5.37 -16.61
CA ILE A 50 -6.49 5.43 -16.10
C ILE A 50 -6.44 6.28 -14.83
N ARG A 51 -6.99 7.51 -14.88
CA ARG A 51 -7.02 8.42 -13.72
C ARG A 51 -7.76 7.82 -12.53
N SER A 52 -8.93 7.22 -12.74
CA SER A 52 -9.67 6.55 -11.66
C SER A 52 -8.91 5.37 -11.05
N LEU A 53 -8.20 4.57 -11.86
CA LEU A 53 -7.42 3.44 -11.38
C LEU A 53 -6.15 3.87 -10.63
N GLN A 54 -5.49 4.94 -11.09
CA GLN A 54 -4.36 5.53 -10.38
C GLN A 54 -4.80 6.07 -9.01
N HIS A 55 -5.90 6.80 -8.97
CA HIS A 55 -6.48 7.28 -7.71
C HIS A 55 -6.84 6.12 -6.77
N LEU A 56 -7.49 5.07 -7.28
CA LEU A 56 -7.79 3.89 -6.48
C LEU A 56 -6.51 3.24 -5.93
N LEU A 57 -5.45 3.13 -6.73
CA LEU A 57 -4.18 2.55 -6.29
C LEU A 57 -3.54 3.37 -5.17
N THR A 58 -3.43 4.69 -5.32
CA THR A 58 -2.78 5.57 -4.33
C THR A 58 -3.57 5.68 -3.03
N HIS A 59 -4.90 5.55 -3.08
CA HIS A 59 -5.76 5.62 -1.91
C HIS A 59 -6.06 4.24 -1.28
N SER A 60 -5.69 3.14 -1.93
CA SER A 60 -5.89 1.80 -1.38
C SER A 60 -4.99 1.51 -0.18
N PHE A 61 -5.49 0.73 0.78
CA PHE A 61 -4.68 0.19 1.88
C PHE A 61 -3.43 -0.54 1.36
N SER A 62 -3.60 -1.45 0.40
CA SER A 62 -2.49 -2.24 -0.15
C SER A 62 -1.39 -1.38 -0.77
N GLY A 63 -1.77 -0.30 -1.46
CA GLY A 63 -0.82 0.64 -2.06
C GLY A 63 -0.01 1.38 -1.00
N LYS A 64 -0.68 1.92 0.02
CA LYS A 64 -0.03 2.64 1.12
C LYS A 64 0.85 1.74 1.96
N ALA A 65 0.35 0.56 2.39
CA ALA A 65 1.11 -0.37 3.21
C ALA A 65 2.41 -0.82 2.51
N LEU A 66 2.35 -1.13 1.21
CA LEU A 66 3.56 -1.48 0.45
C LEU A 66 4.52 -0.30 0.26
N ALA A 67 4.01 0.93 0.14
CA ALA A 67 4.86 2.12 0.07
C ALA A 67 5.62 2.34 1.38
N VAL A 68 4.93 2.29 2.53
CA VAL A 68 5.55 2.38 3.86
C VAL A 68 6.58 1.27 4.04
N ARG A 69 6.23 0.02 3.68
CA ARG A 69 7.16 -1.12 3.80
C ARG A 69 8.43 -0.92 2.98
N ARG A 70 8.28 -0.42 1.74
CA ARG A 70 9.43 -0.17 0.85
C ARG A 70 10.39 0.87 1.42
N VAL A 71 9.91 1.88 2.14
CA VAL A 71 10.75 2.91 2.76
C VAL A 71 11.34 2.41 4.09
N THR A 72 10.54 1.71 4.90
CA THR A 72 10.89 1.33 6.27
C THR A 72 11.73 0.06 6.38
N GLU A 73 11.73 -0.79 5.35
CA GLU A 73 12.45 -2.07 5.37
C GLU A 73 13.63 -2.12 4.37
N ASN A 74 13.94 -1.02 3.70
CA ASN A 74 15.10 -0.94 2.80
C ASN A 74 16.45 -0.93 3.56
N GLN A 75 17.55 -1.02 2.81
CA GLN A 75 18.91 -0.98 3.38
C GLN A 75 19.25 0.37 4.04
N GLY A 76 18.66 1.47 3.57
CA GLY A 76 18.87 2.82 4.08
C GLY A 76 17.96 3.21 5.26
N ARG A 77 17.13 2.30 5.78
CA ARG A 77 16.07 2.58 6.77
C ARG A 77 16.53 3.21 8.08
N ASN A 78 17.83 3.12 8.37
CA ASN A 78 18.45 3.69 9.57
C ASN A 78 18.92 5.14 9.36
N THR A 79 18.78 5.69 8.15
CA THR A 79 19.11 7.08 7.85
C THR A 79 17.82 7.90 7.88
N PRO A 80 17.72 8.92 8.76
CA PRO A 80 16.52 9.74 8.83
C PRO A 80 16.37 10.56 7.53
N GLY A 81 15.12 10.70 7.08
CA GLY A 81 14.78 11.52 5.94
C GLY A 81 14.83 13.02 6.26
N VAL A 82 14.25 13.82 5.35
CA VAL A 82 14.11 15.28 5.55
C VAL A 82 13.28 15.60 6.81
N ASP A 83 12.35 14.72 7.16
CA ASP A 83 11.52 14.76 8.37
C ASP A 83 12.27 14.41 9.67
N ARG A 84 13.56 14.07 9.58
CA ARG A 84 14.44 13.71 10.69
C ARG A 84 13.92 12.56 11.56
N THR A 85 12.97 11.77 11.05
CA THR A 85 12.27 10.73 11.81
C THR A 85 12.68 9.34 11.32
N LEU A 86 12.83 8.39 12.24
CA LEU A 86 13.07 6.98 11.94
C LEU A 86 11.84 6.15 12.33
N TRP A 87 11.38 5.31 11.42
CA TRP A 87 10.25 4.39 11.66
C TRP A 87 10.76 2.99 11.99
N THR A 88 11.24 2.83 13.22
CA THR A 88 11.87 1.59 13.70
C THR A 88 10.87 0.59 14.26
N THR A 89 9.77 1.05 14.87
CA THR A 89 8.78 0.17 15.52
C THR A 89 7.59 -0.15 14.61
N PRO A 90 6.97 -1.34 14.76
CA PRO A 90 5.75 -1.73 14.04
C PRO A 90 4.61 -0.70 14.13
N GLU A 91 4.45 -0.07 15.30
CA GLU A 91 3.41 0.92 15.58
C GLU A 91 3.70 2.21 14.82
N ALA A 92 4.96 2.66 14.81
CA ALA A 92 5.36 3.84 14.04
C ALA A 92 5.09 3.64 12.54
N LYS A 93 5.27 2.41 12.04
CA LYS A 93 4.97 2.06 10.64
C LYS A 93 3.47 1.98 10.35
N SER A 94 2.66 1.51 11.30
CA SER A 94 1.21 1.37 11.10
C SER A 94 0.43 2.69 11.24
N GLN A 95 1.03 3.73 11.83
CA GLN A 95 0.43 5.07 11.95
C GLN A 95 0.73 6.02 10.77
N ALA A 96 1.56 5.59 9.81
CA ALA A 96 1.93 6.37 8.61
C ALA A 96 0.85 6.32 7.51
#